data_AF-A0A958MS82-F1
#
_entry.id   AF-A0A958MS82-F1
#
_cell.length_a   1.000
_cell.length_b   1.000
_cell.length_c   1.000
_cell.angle_alpha   90.00
_cell.angle_beta   90.00
_cell.angle_gamma   90.00
#
_symmetry.space_group_name_H-M   'P 1'
#
loop_
_entity.id
_entity.type
_entity.pdbx_description
1 polymer ?
#
loop_
_entity_poly.entity_id
_entity_poly.type
_entity_poly.pdbx_seq_one_letter_code
_entity_poly.pdbx_strand_id
1 'polypeptide(L)' 'MRFIAFDLETTGTLPGVDRIVEIGAVRFVNGNVDAIYSTLVDPRIPIPPDAS' A
#
# COMPACT_ATOMS: atom_id res chain seq x y z
N MET A 1 -20.62 10.21 -3.78
CA MET A 1 -19.83 8.98 -4.04
C MET A 1 -18.76 8.85 -2.96
N ARG A 2 -18.59 7.65 -2.39
CA ARG A 2 -17.59 7.37 -1.33
C ARG A 2 -16.72 6.21 -1.78
N PHE A 3 -15.40 6.41 -1.79
CA PHE A 3 -14.44 5.38 -2.17
C PHE A 3 -13.10 5.60 -1.44
N ILE A 4 -12.21 4.61 -1.55
CA ILE A 4 -10.84 4.69 -1.06
C ILE A 4 -9.94 4.47 -2.26
N ALA A 5 -9.04 5.42 -2.52
CA ALA A 5 -7.87 5.17 -3.35
C ALA A 5 -6.78 4.63 -2.43
N PHE A 6 -6.12 3.55 -2.82
CA PHE A 6 -5.03 2.99 -2.05
C PHE A 6 -3.88 2.63 -2.98
N ASP A 7 -2.71 2.55 -2.39
CA ASP A 7 -1.48 2.12 -3.04
C ASP A 7 -0.73 1.16 -2.10
N LEU A 8 0.04 0.26 -2.71
CA LEU A 8 0.80 -0.76 -2.00
C LEU A 8 2.24 -0.76 -2.50
N GLU A 9 3.16 -0.65 -1.56
CA GLU A 9 4.56 -0.98 -1.82
C GLU A 9 4.82 -2.43 -1.43
N THR A 10 5.67 -3.10 -2.19
CA THR A 10 5.86 -4.55 -2.10
C THR A 10 7.33 -4.92 -2.27
N THR A 11 7.70 -6.14 -1.88
CA THR A 11 9.06 -6.67 -2.10
C THR A 11 9.40 -6.96 -3.56
N GLY A 12 8.45 -6.81 -4.49
CA GLY A 12 8.58 -7.15 -5.90
C GLY A 12 7.21 -7.25 -6.58
N THR A 13 7.17 -7.63 -7.86
CA THR A 13 5.96 -7.55 -8.69
C THR A 13 5.25 -8.89 -8.93
N LEU A 14 5.71 -10.00 -8.32
CA LEU A 14 5.18 -11.34 -8.55
C LEU A 14 4.04 -11.69 -7.58
N PRO A 15 2.78 -11.81 -8.06
CA PRO A 15 1.64 -12.09 -7.19
C PRO A 15 1.75 -13.43 -6.47
N GLY A 16 1.40 -13.45 -5.18
CA GLY A 16 1.46 -14.63 -4.32
C GLY A 16 2.85 -14.95 -3.76
N VAL A 17 3.91 -14.45 -4.39
CA VAL A 17 5.29 -14.56 -3.92
C VAL A 17 5.68 -13.35 -3.09
N ASP A 18 5.62 -12.17 -3.70
CA ASP A 18 5.99 -10.91 -3.05
C ASP A 18 5.02 -10.50 -1.95
N ARG A 19 5.52 -9.70 -1.01
CA ARG A 19 4.82 -9.31 0.22
C ARG A 19 4.69 -7.79 0.30
N ILE A 20 3.63 -7.33 0.96
CA ILE A 20 3.36 -5.91 1.20
C ILE A 20 4.34 -5.37 2.24
N VAL A 21 4.90 -4.20 1.97
CA VAL A 21 5.80 -3.43 2.85
C VAL A 21 5.11 -2.18 3.40
N GLU A 22 4.19 -1.58 2.64
CA GLU A 22 3.40 -0.42 3.06
C GLU A 22 1.99 -0.48 2.49
N ILE A 23 1.03 0.08 3.22
CA ILE A 23 -0.25 0.49 2.66
C ILE A 23 -0.48 1.99 2.88
N GLY A 24 -0.76 2.70 1.79
CA GLY A 24 -1.29 4.06 1.81
C GLY A 24 -2.74 4.06 1.36
N ALA A 25 -3.61 4.80 2.05
CA ALA A 25 -5.04 4.89 1.72
C ALA A 25 -5.60 6.29 1.94
N VAL A 26 -6.34 6.78 0.95
CA VAL A 26 -7.07 8.06 1.01
C VAL A 26 -8.55 7.81 0.81
N ARG A 27 -9.35 8.17 1.81
CA ARG A 27 -10.81 8.12 1.73
C ARG A 27 -11.34 9.39 1.11
N PHE A 28 -12.16 9.25 0.08
CA PHE A 28 -12.87 10.33 -0.57
C PHE A 28 -14.37 10.28 -0.27
N VAL A 29 -14.96 11.44 0.02
CA VAL A 29 -16.41 11.62 0.17
C VAL A 29 -16.83 12.79 -0.71
N ASN A 30 -17.67 12.50 -1.70
CA ASN A 30 -18.18 13.48 -2.66
C ASN A 30 -17.07 14.26 -3.38
N GLY A 31 -16.00 13.54 -3.77
CA GLY A 31 -14.85 14.11 -4.48
C GLY A 31 -13.82 14.81 -3.60
N ASN A 32 -14.08 14.98 -2.30
CA ASN A 32 -13.16 15.60 -1.37
C ASN A 32 -12.42 14.56 -0.53
N VAL A 33 -11.16 14.84 -0.18
CA VAL A 33 -10.41 14.05 0.79
C VAL A 33 -11.05 14.18 2.16
N ASP A 34 -11.39 13.04 2.76
CA ASP A 34 -12.03 12.94 4.07
C ASP A 34 -11.06 12.39 5.14
N ALA A 35 -10.20 11.44 4.76
CA ALA A 35 -9.20 10.87 5.67
C ALA A 35 -8.00 10.32 4.90
N ILE A 36 -6.83 10.31 5.55
CA ILE A 36 -5.59 9.71 5.06
C ILE A 36 -5.10 8.71 6.10
N TYR A 37 -4.63 7.56 5.65
CA TYR A 37 -4.02 6.53 6.47
C TYR A 37 -2.77 6.00 5.75
N SER A 38 -1.69 5.79 6.50
CA SER A 38 -0.55 5.01 6.03
C SER A 38 0.06 4.22 7.17
N THR A 39 0.62 3.05 6.85
CA THR A 39 1.38 2.26 7.81
C THR A 39 2.37 1.33 7.11
N LEU A 40 3.51 1.12 7.76
CA LEU A 40 4.46 0.10 7.36
C LEU A 40 4.00 -1.28 7.83
N VAL A 41 4.34 -2.30 7.05
CA VAL A 41 4.03 -3.71 7.28
C VAL A 41 5.34 -4.47 7.31
N ASP A 42 5.51 -5.38 8.28
CA ASP A 42 6.61 -6.33 8.24
C ASP A 42 6.32 -7.42 7.18
N PRO A 43 7.06 -7.46 6.05
CA PRO A 43 6.81 -8.42 4.98
C PRO A 43 7.18 -9.86 5.37
N ARG A 44 7.92 -10.05 6.48
CA ARG A 44 8.43 -11.34 6.98
C ARG A 44 9.30 -12.11 5.97
N ILE A 45 9.85 -11.39 4.98
CA ILE A 45 10.86 -11.84 4.03
C ILE A 45 11.86 -10.70 3.78
N PRO A 46 13.10 -10.98 3.33
CA PRO A 46 14.02 -9.93 2.92
C PRO A 46 13.46 -9.12 1.75
N ILE A 47 13.71 -7.81 1.76
CA ILE A 47 13.42 -6.93 0.63
C ILE A 47 14.59 -7.04 -0.37
N PRO A 48 14.36 -7.42 -1.64
CA PRO A 48 15.38 -7.46 -2.67
C PRO A 48 16.00 -6.07 -2.93
N PRO A 49 17.30 -5.98 -3.31
CA PRO A 49 17.97 -4.70 -3.57
C PRO A 49 17.28 -3.82 -4.62
N ASP A 50 16.67 -4.44 -5.64
CA ASP A 50 15.98 -3.73 -6.73
C ASP A 50 14.64 -3.11 -6.27
N ALA A 51 14.16 -3.46 -5.07
CA ALA A 51 12.91 -3.01 -4.46
C ALA A 51 13.12 -2.28 -3.13
N SER A 52 14.38 -1.92 -2.80
CA SER A 52 14.76 -1.25 -1.55
C SER A 52 15.24 0.18 -1.75
#